data_AF-A0A7X0VCL7-F1
#
_entry.id   AF-A0A7X0VCL7-F1
#
_cell.length_a   1.000
_cell.length_b   1.000
_cell.length_c   1.000
_cell.angle_alpha   90.00
_cell.angle_beta   90.00
_cell.angle_gamma   90.00
#
_symmetry.space_group_name_H-M   'P 1'
#
loop_
_entity.id
_entity.type
_entity.pdbx_description
1 polymer ?
#
loop_
_entity_poly.entity_id
_entity_poly.type
_entity_poly.pdbx_seq_one_letter_code
_entity_poly.pdbx_strand_id
1 'polypeptide(L)'
;MPDREERREHPVLAGLAALVGVGLAVGLILGLSTLVGTRVLGVGESDGTTTSTARQSMYLPKPSETDAPSGPLITLAPGRSPSAPKSATDEPSESESAKEQISLSAGQTSVSAMQQIDLTGVYPGGEGAILQVQKFTGGSWADFPVTVSVSNETFATYVQTSQTGVNRFRVVDTDSGLESNEVRVTIG
;
A
#
# COMPACT_ATOMS: atom_id res chain seq x y z
N MET A 1 -47.32 40.78 -32.49
CA MET A 1 -46.68 40.66 -31.18
C MET A 1 -46.94 39.24 -30.71
N PRO A 2 -45.97 38.31 -30.74
CA PRO A 2 -46.21 36.99 -30.17
C PRO A 2 -46.14 37.07 -28.64
N ASP A 3 -47.17 36.54 -27.99
CA ASP A 3 -47.24 36.33 -26.56
C ASP A 3 -46.07 35.43 -26.14
N ARG A 4 -45.16 35.97 -25.32
CA ARG A 4 -44.15 35.17 -24.64
C ARG A 4 -44.87 34.45 -23.52
N GLU A 5 -45.11 33.16 -23.69
CA GLU A 5 -45.45 32.28 -22.58
C GLU A 5 -44.36 32.41 -21.51
N GLU A 6 -44.72 33.01 -20.37
CA GLU A 6 -43.93 32.99 -19.15
C GLU A 6 -43.78 31.54 -18.70
N ARG A 7 -42.74 30.87 -19.19
CA ARG A 7 -42.30 29.58 -18.67
C ARG A 7 -41.80 29.84 -17.26
N ARG A 8 -42.66 29.63 -16.25
CA ARG A 8 -42.27 29.63 -14.84
C ARG A 8 -41.10 28.66 -14.67
N GLU A 9 -39.91 29.21 -14.51
CA GLU A 9 -38.69 28.46 -14.32
C GLU A 9 -38.73 27.85 -12.92
N HIS A 10 -39.06 26.57 -12.84
CA HIS A 10 -38.97 25.78 -11.62
C HIS A 10 -37.67 24.97 -11.67
N PRO A 11 -36.52 25.55 -11.28
CA PRO A 11 -35.21 24.92 -11.43
C PRO A 11 -35.12 23.58 -10.70
N VAL A 12 -35.83 23.44 -9.57
CA VAL A 12 -35.89 22.19 -8.80
C VAL A 12 -36.67 21.11 -9.54
N LEU A 13 -37.81 21.43 -10.16
CA LEU A 13 -38.59 20.49 -10.96
C LEU A 13 -37.85 20.07 -12.23
N ALA A 14 -37.16 21.01 -12.88
CA ALA A 14 -36.30 20.72 -14.02
C ALA A 14 -35.12 19.81 -13.63
N GLY A 15 -34.49 20.07 -12.49
CA GLY A 15 -33.41 19.24 -11.95
C GLY A 15 -33.88 17.81 -11.61
N LEU A 16 -35.04 17.66 -10.97
CA LEU A 16 -35.64 16.35 -10.68
C LEU A 16 -35.97 15.57 -11.96
N ALA A 17 -36.58 16.24 -12.95
CA ALA A 17 -36.88 15.63 -14.25
C ALA A 17 -35.60 15.20 -14.98
N ALA A 18 -34.55 16.03 -14.94
CA ALA A 18 -33.25 15.70 -15.51
C ALA A 18 -32.61 14.50 -14.80
N LEU A 19 -32.66 14.43 -13.47
CA LEU A 19 -32.07 13.31 -12.70
C LEU A 19 -32.78 11.99 -12.99
N VAL A 20 -34.12 11.99 -13.07
CA VAL A 20 -34.91 10.81 -13.48
C VAL A 20 -34.58 10.40 -14.91
N GLY A 21 -34.47 11.37 -15.83
CA GLY A 21 -34.13 11.11 -17.23
C GLY A 21 -32.74 10.47 -17.39
N VAL A 22 -31.74 10.99 -16.68
CA VAL A 22 -30.37 10.44 -16.68
C VAL A 22 -30.36 9.05 -16.06
N GLY A 23 -31.05 8.84 -14.93
CA GLY A 23 -31.14 7.54 -14.28
C GLY A 23 -31.74 6.46 -15.20
N LEU A 24 -32.81 6.79 -15.92
CA LEU A 24 -33.42 5.88 -16.90
C LEU A 24 -32.47 5.58 -18.07
N ALA A 25 -31.76 6.57 -18.59
CA ALA A 25 -30.82 6.38 -19.68
C ALA A 25 -29.67 5.45 -19.29
N VAL A 26 -29.02 5.71 -18.14
CA VAL A 26 -27.89 4.89 -17.66
C VAL A 26 -28.34 3.49 -17.28
N GLY A 27 -29.47 3.35 -16.57
CA GLY A 27 -30.02 2.05 -16.20
C GLY A 27 -30.37 1.18 -17.40
N LEU A 28 -30.92 1.77 -18.46
CA LEU A 28 -31.30 1.05 -19.68
C LEU A 28 -30.06 0.58 -20.47
N ILE A 29 -28.99 1.38 -20.52
CA ILE A 29 -27.72 0.99 -21.15
C ILE A 29 -27.10 -0.20 -20.41
N LEU A 30 -26.92 -0.09 -19.08
CA LEU A 30 -26.31 -1.15 -18.29
C LEU A 30 -27.17 -2.44 -18.29
N GLY A 31 -28.50 -2.30 -18.23
CA GLY A 31 -29.43 -3.43 -18.32
C GLY A 31 -29.35 -4.18 -19.65
N LEU A 32 -29.31 -3.46 -20.77
CA LEU A 32 -29.16 -4.10 -22.09
C LEU A 32 -27.78 -4.74 -22.28
N SER A 33 -26.70 -4.11 -21.81
CA SER A 33 -25.35 -4.66 -21.91
C SER A 33 -25.20 -5.98 -21.16
N THR A 34 -25.74 -6.09 -19.94
CA THR A 34 -25.67 -7.32 -19.14
C THR A 34 -26.48 -8.46 -19.78
N LEU A 35 -27.68 -8.19 -20.31
CA LEU A 35 -28.51 -9.20 -20.94
C LEU A 35 -27.89 -9.78 -22.23
N VAL A 36 -27.16 -8.97 -23.00
CA VAL A 36 -26.42 -9.45 -24.17
C VAL A 36 -25.17 -10.24 -23.74
N GLY A 37 -24.48 -9.80 -22.67
CA GLY A 37 -23.33 -10.50 -22.12
C GLY A 37 -23.65 -11.92 -21.64
N THR A 38 -24.76 -12.13 -20.94
CA THR A 38 -25.13 -13.45 -20.41
C THR A 38 -25.45 -14.48 -21.51
N ARG A 39 -25.92 -14.04 -22.69
CA ARG A 39 -26.16 -14.92 -23.84
C ARG A 39 -24.89 -15.38 -24.55
N VAL A 40 -23.83 -14.57 -24.53
CA VAL A 40 -22.55 -14.89 -25.19
C VAL A 40 -21.63 -15.72 -24.28
N LEU A 41 -21.69 -15.49 -22.96
CA LEU A 41 -20.82 -16.14 -21.99
C LEU A 41 -21.33 -17.49 -21.46
N GLY A 42 -22.56 -17.91 -21.82
CA GLY A 42 -23.03 -19.27 -21.56
C GLY A 42 -22.83 -19.73 -20.12
N VAL A 43 -23.24 -18.92 -19.13
CA VAL A 43 -23.13 -19.26 -17.71
C VAL A 43 -24.22 -20.27 -17.37
N GLY A 44 -23.95 -21.53 -17.67
CA GLY A 44 -24.63 -22.69 -17.12
C GLY A 44 -23.73 -23.36 -16.08
N GLU A 45 -24.26 -23.50 -14.86
CA GLU A 45 -23.94 -24.50 -13.84
C GLU A 45 -22.67 -25.33 -14.07
N SER A 46 -21.59 -25.02 -13.37
CA SER A 46 -20.48 -25.98 -13.19
C SER A 46 -20.45 -26.42 -11.74
N ASP A 47 -21.16 -27.51 -11.46
CA ASP A 47 -21.06 -28.30 -10.24
C ASP A 47 -19.60 -28.72 -10.00
N GLY A 48 -18.94 -28.04 -9.07
CA GLY A 48 -17.60 -28.39 -8.60
C GLY A 48 -17.64 -29.64 -7.72
N THR A 49 -17.59 -30.83 -8.32
CA THR A 49 -17.34 -32.07 -7.59
C THR A 49 -15.84 -32.18 -7.26
N THR A 50 -15.47 -31.74 -6.06
CA THR A 50 -14.12 -31.86 -5.51
C THR A 50 -13.77 -33.33 -5.26
N THR A 51 -12.96 -33.90 -6.14
CA THR A 51 -12.34 -35.21 -5.94
C THR A 51 -11.07 -35.02 -5.10
N SER A 52 -11.14 -35.30 -3.80
CA SER A 52 -9.97 -35.32 -2.91
C SER A 52 -9.09 -36.55 -3.19
N THR A 53 -8.04 -36.38 -4.00
CA THR A 53 -6.99 -37.39 -4.17
C THR A 53 -5.92 -37.29 -3.09
N ALA A 54 -5.77 -38.42 -2.38
CA ALA A 54 -4.52 -39.07 -2.02
C ALA A 54 -3.43 -38.28 -1.26
N ARG A 55 -3.29 -38.66 0.02
CA ARG A 55 -2.04 -38.76 0.81
C ARG A 55 -0.75 -38.43 0.05
N GLN A 56 -0.29 -37.18 0.11
CA GLN A 56 1.12 -36.84 -0.06
C GLN A 56 1.74 -36.70 1.34
N SER A 57 2.46 -37.72 1.79
CA SER A 57 3.33 -37.60 2.95
C SER A 57 4.45 -36.61 2.62
N MET A 58 4.41 -35.41 3.21
CA MET A 58 5.49 -34.44 3.11
C MET A 58 6.71 -34.92 3.91
N TYR A 59 7.87 -34.88 3.27
CA TYR A 59 9.15 -35.21 3.87
C TYR A 59 9.69 -33.99 4.63
N LEU A 60 9.85 -34.11 5.95
CA LEU A 60 10.48 -33.07 6.77
C LEU A 60 11.97 -33.42 6.96
N PRO A 61 12.92 -32.60 6.49
CA PRO A 61 14.32 -32.78 6.82
C PRO A 61 14.53 -32.57 8.31
N LYS A 62 15.45 -33.34 8.90
CA LYS A 62 15.81 -33.20 10.32
C LYS A 62 16.65 -31.93 10.50
N PRO A 63 16.31 -31.04 11.45
CA PRO A 63 17.14 -29.89 11.74
C PRO A 63 18.49 -30.36 12.29
N SER A 64 19.56 -29.68 11.90
CA SER A 64 20.89 -29.81 12.52
C SER A 64 21.12 -28.64 13.46
N GLU A 65 21.83 -28.88 14.56
CA GLU A 65 22.28 -27.79 15.44
C GLU A 65 23.20 -26.84 14.67
N THR A 66 23.01 -25.54 14.88
CA THR A 66 23.90 -24.51 14.35
C THR A 66 25.06 -24.34 15.32
N ASP A 67 26.30 -24.28 14.82
CA ASP A 67 27.47 -24.03 15.64
C ASP A 67 27.32 -22.73 16.43
N ALA A 68 27.54 -22.80 17.74
CA ALA A 68 27.57 -21.63 18.59
C ALA A 68 28.74 -20.72 18.15
N PRO A 69 28.55 -19.39 18.10
CA PRO A 69 29.61 -18.48 17.70
C PRO A 69 30.80 -18.60 18.66
N SER A 70 31.90 -19.19 18.19
CA SER A 70 33.21 -19.18 18.86
C SER A 70 33.92 -17.88 18.54
N GLY A 71 33.39 -16.79 19.06
CA GLY A 71 33.94 -15.45 18.94
C GLY A 71 33.79 -14.72 20.28
N PRO A 72 34.65 -13.73 20.56
CA PRO A 72 34.54 -12.98 21.80
C PRO A 72 33.17 -12.30 21.85
N LEU A 73 32.39 -12.62 22.89
CA LEU A 73 31.20 -11.87 23.26
C LEU A 73 31.67 -10.42 23.50
N ILE A 74 31.28 -9.49 22.62
CA ILE A 74 31.49 -8.05 22.81
C ILE A 74 30.65 -7.64 24.03
N THR A 75 31.23 -7.78 25.21
CA THR A 75 30.72 -7.18 26.44
C THR A 75 31.13 -5.70 26.41
N LEU A 76 30.15 -4.80 26.44
CA LEU A 76 30.35 -3.35 26.45
C LEU A 76 31.10 -2.93 27.73
N ALA A 77 32.41 -2.77 27.64
CA ALA A 77 33.22 -2.07 28.65
C ALA A 77 33.46 -0.61 28.21
N PRO A 78 33.24 0.39 29.06
CA PRO A 78 33.46 1.79 28.69
C PRO A 78 34.95 2.12 28.79
N GLY A 79 35.59 2.37 27.63
CA GLY A 79 37.03 2.62 27.54
C GLY A 79 37.39 3.67 26.48
N ARG A 80 37.49 4.92 26.94
CA ARG A 80 38.41 6.01 26.55
C ARG A 80 38.63 6.32 25.04
N SER A 81 38.12 7.49 24.68
CA SER A 81 38.33 8.31 23.47
C SER A 81 39.77 8.43 22.94
N PRO A 82 39.91 8.56 21.61
CA PRO A 82 40.70 9.65 21.03
C PRO A 82 39.87 10.58 20.14
N SER A 83 40.37 11.80 19.98
CA SER A 83 39.68 13.00 19.49
C SER A 83 39.78 13.22 17.96
N ALA A 84 38.74 13.89 17.43
CA ALA A 84 38.58 14.63 16.16
C ALA A 84 38.07 13.88 14.90
N PRO A 85 37.34 14.55 13.96
CA PRO A 85 36.88 15.96 13.93
C PRO A 85 35.34 16.11 13.96
N LYS A 86 34.87 17.36 14.06
CA LYS A 86 33.45 17.77 14.09
C LYS A 86 32.73 17.35 12.78
N SER A 87 31.92 16.30 12.85
CA SER A 87 30.84 16.08 11.89
C SER A 87 29.59 16.78 12.38
N ALA A 88 28.96 17.51 11.47
CA ALA A 88 27.76 18.29 11.70
C ALA A 88 26.66 17.44 12.35
N THR A 89 25.99 18.07 13.30
CA THR A 89 24.66 17.78 13.80
C THR A 89 23.71 17.40 12.66
N ASP A 90 23.25 16.16 12.65
CA ASP A 90 21.87 15.83 12.32
C ASP A 90 21.30 15.14 13.55
N GLU A 91 20.87 15.97 14.49
CA GLU A 91 19.96 15.59 15.55
C GLU A 91 18.72 14.97 14.88
N PRO A 92 18.26 13.77 15.25
CA PRO A 92 16.97 13.30 14.78
C PRO A 92 15.95 14.32 15.27
N SER A 93 15.43 15.11 14.32
CA SER A 93 14.37 16.08 14.54
C SER A 93 13.33 15.48 15.48
N GLU A 94 13.12 16.12 16.62
CA GLU A 94 12.05 15.82 17.58
C GLU A 94 10.76 15.53 16.79
N SER A 95 10.32 14.27 16.79
CA SER A 95 8.98 13.92 16.31
C SER A 95 8.00 14.17 17.44
N GLU A 96 7.45 15.39 17.45
CA GLU A 96 6.18 15.65 18.14
C GLU A 96 5.09 14.72 17.57
N SER A 97 4.40 14.02 18.48
CA SER A 97 3.18 13.21 18.28
C SER A 97 3.32 11.71 17.97
N ALA A 98 4.07 11.00 18.81
CA ALA A 98 4.26 9.54 18.77
C ALA A 98 3.04 8.65 19.14
N LYS A 99 1.78 9.10 19.00
CA LYS A 99 0.61 8.32 19.50
C LYS A 99 -0.29 7.75 18.41
N GLU A 100 -0.30 8.34 17.22
CA GLU A 100 -1.18 7.93 16.10
C GLU A 100 -0.42 7.90 14.76
N GLN A 101 0.90 8.10 14.78
CA GLN A 101 1.70 8.21 13.56
C GLN A 101 2.02 6.84 12.96
N ILE A 102 1.91 6.73 11.64
CA ILE A 102 2.35 5.54 10.89
C ILE A 102 3.87 5.48 10.95
N SER A 103 4.42 4.35 11.35
CA SER A 103 5.86 4.09 11.27
C SER A 103 6.17 3.14 10.13
N LEU A 104 7.28 3.38 9.43
CA LEU A 104 7.76 2.59 8.31
C LEU A 104 9.24 2.26 8.50
N SER A 105 9.59 1.02 8.23
CA SER A 105 10.95 0.49 8.21
C SER A 105 11.19 -0.29 6.92
N ALA A 106 12.42 -0.25 6.42
CA ALA A 106 12.87 -1.09 5.32
C ALA A 106 13.72 -2.23 5.86
N GLY A 107 13.47 -3.47 5.42
CA GLY A 107 14.25 -4.64 5.80
C GLY A 107 15.68 -4.60 5.27
N GLN A 108 15.91 -3.86 4.18
CA GLN A 108 17.21 -3.71 3.54
C GLN A 108 17.51 -2.23 3.27
N THR A 109 18.76 -1.82 3.53
CA THR A 109 19.26 -0.47 3.21
C THR A 109 19.97 -0.40 1.85
N SER A 110 20.32 -1.55 1.28
CA SER A 110 20.91 -1.68 -0.06
C SER A 110 20.47 -2.98 -0.73
N VAL A 111 20.10 -2.92 -2.01
CA VAL A 111 19.68 -4.08 -2.80
C VAL A 111 20.16 -3.97 -4.25
N SER A 112 20.23 -5.10 -4.96
CA SER A 112 20.49 -5.09 -6.41
C SER A 112 19.30 -4.50 -7.18
N ALA A 113 19.53 -4.03 -8.41
CA ALA A 113 18.43 -3.62 -9.27
C ALA A 113 17.42 -4.77 -9.46
N MET A 114 16.12 -4.46 -9.39
CA MET A 114 15.03 -5.46 -9.43
C MET A 114 15.05 -6.49 -8.29
N GLN A 115 15.81 -6.27 -7.23
CA GLN A 115 15.66 -7.07 -6.03
C GLN A 115 14.49 -6.56 -5.19
N GLN A 116 13.86 -7.46 -4.45
CA GLN A 116 12.79 -7.13 -3.52
C GLN A 116 13.32 -6.30 -2.35
N ILE A 117 12.56 -5.26 -1.98
CA ILE A 117 12.78 -4.46 -0.78
C ILE A 117 11.57 -4.67 0.11
N ASP A 118 11.79 -5.26 1.29
CA ASP A 118 10.73 -5.49 2.25
C ASP A 118 10.45 -4.22 3.03
N LEU A 119 9.18 -3.87 3.15
CA LEU A 119 8.69 -2.71 3.88
C LEU A 119 7.75 -3.19 4.98
N THR A 120 8.03 -2.81 6.21
CA THR A 120 7.22 -3.17 7.38
C THR A 120 6.94 -1.96 8.23
N GLY A 121 5.89 -2.00 9.03
CA GLY A 121 5.57 -0.88 9.90
C GLY A 121 4.44 -1.15 10.88
N VAL A 122 4.22 -0.17 11.74
CA VAL A 122 3.08 -0.15 12.66
C VAL A 122 2.20 1.06 12.40
N TYR A 123 0.90 0.86 12.49
CA TYR A 123 -0.12 1.91 12.41
C TYR A 123 -1.12 1.73 13.57
N PRO A 124 -0.82 2.30 14.75
CA PRO A 124 -1.72 2.25 15.90
C PRO A 124 -3.10 2.83 15.54
N GLY A 125 -4.17 2.12 15.87
CA GLY A 125 -5.54 2.54 15.55
C GLY A 125 -5.92 2.51 14.06
N GLY A 126 -5.02 2.08 13.18
CA GLY A 126 -5.24 2.00 11.73
C GLY A 126 -5.78 0.65 11.24
N GLU A 127 -6.42 -0.14 12.10
CA GLU A 127 -6.88 -1.50 11.76
C GLU A 127 -7.81 -1.49 10.54
N GLY A 128 -7.49 -2.30 9.52
CA GLY A 128 -8.24 -2.37 8.27
C GLY A 128 -8.01 -1.20 7.29
N ALA A 129 -7.19 -0.20 7.65
CA ALA A 129 -6.83 0.87 6.73
C ALA A 129 -6.04 0.34 5.52
N ILE A 130 -6.17 1.03 4.39
CA ILE A 130 -5.42 0.74 3.17
C ILE A 130 -4.32 1.78 3.02
N LEU A 131 -3.08 1.31 3.00
CA LEU A 131 -1.90 2.15 2.84
C LEU A 131 -1.39 2.08 1.40
N GLN A 132 -1.19 3.25 0.80
CA GLN A 132 -0.59 3.45 -0.50
C GLN A 132 0.92 3.68 -0.34
N VAL A 133 1.74 2.84 -0.97
CA VAL A 133 3.19 3.09 -1.01
C VAL A 133 3.46 4.23 -1.97
N GLN A 134 4.29 5.18 -1.55
CA GLN A 134 4.75 6.28 -2.38
C GLN A 134 6.27 6.27 -2.48
N LYS A 135 6.75 6.73 -3.64
CA LYS A 135 8.17 6.88 -3.94
C LYS A 135 8.46 8.34 -4.26
N PHE A 136 9.54 8.87 -3.68
CA PHE A 136 10.00 10.22 -4.05
C PHE A 136 10.67 10.18 -5.42
N THR A 137 10.12 10.91 -6.39
CA THR A 137 10.64 10.99 -7.76
C THR A 137 10.47 12.41 -8.28
N GLY A 138 11.50 12.98 -8.90
CA GLY A 138 11.40 14.30 -9.54
C GLY A 138 11.10 15.46 -8.57
N GLY A 139 11.42 15.32 -7.28
CA GLY A 139 11.17 16.37 -6.27
C GLY A 139 9.81 16.28 -5.58
N SER A 140 8.97 15.32 -5.94
CA SER A 140 7.66 15.09 -5.32
C SER A 140 7.46 13.63 -4.95
N TRP A 141 6.52 13.38 -4.04
CA TRP A 141 6.02 12.02 -3.77
C TRP A 141 5.05 11.62 -4.86
N ALA A 142 5.21 10.40 -5.38
CA ALA A 142 4.34 9.80 -6.39
C ALA A 142 3.91 8.41 -5.93
N ASP A 143 2.69 8.01 -6.29
CA ASP A 143 2.17 6.69 -5.97
C ASP A 143 3.00 5.61 -6.68
N PHE A 144 3.46 4.66 -5.88
CA PHE A 144 4.09 3.44 -6.34
C PHE A 144 3.00 2.36 -6.39
N PRO A 145 2.93 1.49 -7.41
CA PRO A 145 1.77 0.59 -7.61
C PRO A 145 1.75 -0.60 -6.64
N VAL A 146 1.76 -0.32 -5.33
CA VAL A 146 1.71 -1.26 -4.22
C VAL A 146 0.83 -0.66 -3.12
N THR A 147 -0.17 -1.42 -2.70
CA THR A 147 -1.03 -1.12 -1.57
C THR A 147 -0.94 -2.24 -0.54
N VAL A 148 -1.20 -1.92 0.73
CA VAL A 148 -1.20 -2.91 1.81
C VAL A 148 -2.31 -2.59 2.81
N SER A 149 -2.99 -3.63 3.30
CA SER A 149 -3.96 -3.51 4.39
C SER A 149 -3.26 -3.63 5.74
N VAL A 150 -3.67 -2.83 6.71
CA VAL A 150 -3.21 -2.96 8.10
C VAL A 150 -3.97 -4.09 8.80
N SER A 151 -3.24 -4.91 9.55
CA SER A 151 -3.81 -5.98 10.38
C SER A 151 -3.03 -6.15 11.67
N ASN A 152 -3.75 -6.28 12.78
CA ASN A 152 -3.17 -6.22 14.14
C ASN A 152 -2.30 -4.97 14.33
N GLU A 153 -2.75 -3.82 13.82
CA GLU A 153 -2.01 -2.54 13.85
C GLU A 153 -0.63 -2.58 13.18
N THR A 154 -0.36 -3.59 12.35
CA THR A 154 0.90 -3.75 11.62
C THR A 154 0.65 -3.93 10.14
N PHE A 155 1.68 -3.67 9.33
CA PHE A 155 1.63 -3.96 7.90
C PHE A 155 2.99 -4.44 7.41
N ALA A 156 2.97 -5.27 6.38
CA ALA A 156 4.16 -5.76 5.69
C ALA A 156 3.86 -5.88 4.20
N THR A 157 4.76 -5.37 3.37
CA THR A 157 4.67 -5.43 1.92
C THR A 157 6.07 -5.42 1.33
N TYR A 158 6.17 -5.43 0.01
CA TYR A 158 7.44 -5.29 -0.67
C TYR A 158 7.32 -4.44 -1.92
N VAL A 159 8.44 -3.86 -2.33
CA VAL A 159 8.57 -3.12 -3.60
C VAL A 159 9.74 -3.66 -4.40
N GLN A 160 9.65 -3.50 -5.73
CA GLN A 160 10.69 -3.92 -6.66
C GLN A 160 10.84 -2.83 -7.73
N THR A 161 12.06 -2.34 -7.96
CA THR A 161 12.31 -1.25 -8.92
C THR A 161 13.70 -1.39 -9.54
N SER A 162 13.80 -1.01 -10.81
CA SER A 162 15.07 -1.00 -11.57
C SER A 162 15.79 0.34 -11.49
N GLN A 163 15.13 1.36 -10.93
CA GLN A 163 15.70 2.68 -10.77
C GLN A 163 16.82 2.65 -9.72
N THR A 164 18.05 2.79 -10.18
CA THR A 164 19.26 2.78 -9.35
C THR A 164 19.45 4.09 -8.57
N GLY A 165 20.34 4.08 -7.59
CA GLY A 165 20.62 5.18 -6.68
C GLY A 165 19.82 5.11 -5.37
N VAL A 166 19.81 6.23 -4.64
CA VAL A 166 19.06 6.34 -3.37
C VAL A 166 17.58 6.54 -3.68
N ASN A 167 16.78 5.54 -3.34
CA ASN A 167 15.33 5.56 -3.48
C ASN A 167 14.71 5.86 -2.11
N ARG A 168 13.75 6.79 -2.08
CA ARG A 168 13.03 7.17 -0.87
C ARG A 168 11.60 6.66 -0.96
N PHE A 169 11.13 5.97 0.08
CA PHE A 169 9.78 5.44 0.17
C PHE A 169 9.07 5.95 1.42
N ARG A 170 7.75 6.03 1.34
CA ARG A 170 6.84 6.25 2.46
C ARG A 170 5.53 5.52 2.21
N VAL A 171 4.66 5.46 3.21
CA VAL A 171 3.27 5.03 3.03
C VAL A 171 2.31 6.14 3.45
N VAL A 172 1.12 6.14 2.84
CA VAL A 172 0.04 7.09 3.13
C VAL A 172 -1.26 6.33 3.26
N ASP A 173 -2.04 6.60 4.30
CA ASP A 173 -3.40 6.10 4.42
C ASP A 173 -4.30 6.75 3.36
N THR A 174 -4.97 5.94 2.53
CA THR A 174 -5.81 6.42 1.44
C THR A 174 -7.06 7.16 1.91
N ASP A 175 -7.52 6.93 3.13
CA ASP A 175 -8.74 7.54 3.66
C ASP A 175 -8.44 8.83 4.42
N SER A 176 -7.48 8.80 5.35
CA SER A 176 -7.14 9.95 6.19
C SER A 176 -6.07 10.87 5.58
N GLY A 177 -5.27 10.37 4.63
CA GLY A 177 -4.09 11.07 4.12
C GLY A 177 -2.92 11.13 5.10
N LEU A 178 -2.98 10.39 6.21
CA LEU A 178 -1.90 10.34 7.19
C LEU A 178 -0.65 9.69 6.58
N GLU A 179 0.50 10.31 6.77
CA GLU A 179 1.76 9.90 6.15
C GLU A 179 2.71 9.26 7.19
N SER A 180 3.50 8.29 6.75
CA SER A 180 4.60 7.75 7.55
C SER A 180 5.87 8.59 7.48
N ASN A 181 6.85 8.23 8.33
CA ASN A 181 8.23 8.63 8.09
C ASN A 181 8.75 8.10 6.74
N GLU A 182 9.85 8.67 6.28
CA GLU A 182 10.56 8.22 5.09
C GLU A 182 11.59 7.14 5.41
N VAL A 183 11.75 6.19 4.49
CA VAL A 183 12.86 5.24 4.47
C VAL A 183 13.70 5.41 3.20
N ARG A 184 15.01 5.18 3.29
CA ARG A 184 15.95 5.31 2.18
C ARG A 184 16.62 3.97 1.88
N VAL A 185 16.61 3.55 0.62
CA VAL A 185 17.21 2.31 0.16
C VAL A 185 18.08 2.58 -1.06
N THR A 186 19.33 2.13 -1.02
CA THR A 186 20.25 2.23 -2.16
C THR A 186 20.05 1.07 -3.12
N ILE A 187 19.90 1.35 -4.40
CA ILE A 187 19.68 0.32 -5.43
C ILE A 187 20.81 0.42 -6.45
N GLY A 188 21.57 -0.65 -6.67
CA GLY A 188 22.68 -0.62 -7.63
C GLY A 188 23.70 -1.72 -7.44
#